data_AF-A0A8T4MJ43-F1
#
_entry.id   AF-A0A8T4MJ43-F1
#
_cell.length_a   1.000
_cell.length_b   1.000
_cell.length_c   1.000
_cell.angle_alpha   90.00
_cell.angle_beta   90.00
_cell.angle_gamma   90.00
#
_symmetry.space_group_name_H-M   'P 1'
#
loop_
_entity.id
_entity.type
_entity.pdbx_description
1 polymer ?
#
loop_
_entity_poly.entity_id
_entity_poly.type
_entity_poly.pdbx_seq_one_letter_code
_entity_poly.pdbx_strand_id
1 'polypeptide(L)'
;MKLVIDTNRIIASLIKDGHSRKILFSNLFEFYTPDYTLMEIYNHIEEIEILMSMIFDNIIIVPEHQYSSYLDKAKRFISDFDDVSFIAVALFIGADGIWSDDSHFMTNPEIKVFRTKDMMDRVKEEEKLDF
;
A
#
# COMPACT_ATOMS: atom_id res chain seq x y z
N MET A 1 28.15 10.39 -17.90
CA MET A 1 27.42 10.43 -19.20
C MET A 1 26.23 11.37 -19.08
N LYS A 2 25.94 12.19 -20.09
CA LYS A 2 24.80 13.13 -20.07
C LYS A 2 23.55 12.47 -20.66
N LEU A 3 22.42 12.53 -19.96
CA LEU A 3 21.16 11.91 -20.38
C LEU A 3 19.99 12.87 -20.17
N VAL A 4 19.03 12.85 -21.10
CA VAL A 4 17.72 13.46 -20.88
C VAL A 4 16.83 12.45 -20.17
N ILE A 5 16.17 12.89 -19.10
CA ILE A 5 15.28 12.05 -18.30
C ILE A 5 13.83 12.46 -18.50
N ASP A 6 12.98 11.45 -18.66
CA ASP A 6 11.52 11.54 -18.73
C ASP A 6 10.92 11.72 -17.33
N THR A 7 9.87 12.55 -17.22
CA THR A 7 9.06 12.76 -16.02
C THR A 7 8.64 11.44 -15.37
N ASN A 8 8.22 10.45 -16.14
CA ASN A 8 7.80 9.15 -15.60
C ASN A 8 8.93 8.41 -14.87
N ARG A 9 10.19 8.61 -15.28
CA ARG A 9 11.35 8.01 -14.59
C ARG A 9 11.61 8.71 -13.26
N ILE A 10 11.42 10.03 -13.21
CA ILE A 10 11.51 10.82 -11.97
C ILE A 10 10.41 10.37 -11.00
N ILE A 11 9.15 10.32 -11.44
CA ILE A 11 8.00 9.90 -10.61
C ILE A 11 8.19 8.48 -10.10
N ALA A 12 8.56 7.53 -10.97
CA ALA A 12 8.83 6.15 -10.55
C ALA A 12 9.94 6.06 -9.50
N SER A 13 10.91 6.97 -9.52
CA SER A 13 11.97 7.04 -8.52
C SER A 13 11.50 7.56 -7.15
N LEU A 14 10.41 8.35 -7.11
CA LEU A 14 9.81 8.85 -5.88
C LEU A 14 8.97 7.78 -5.19
N ILE A 15 8.17 7.02 -5.97
CA ILE A 15 7.17 6.08 -5.46
C ILE A 15 7.81 4.81 -4.85
N LYS A 16 8.79 4.21 -5.51
CA LYS A 16 9.35 2.92 -5.06
C LYS A 16 10.87 3.01 -4.85
N ASP A 17 11.36 2.33 -3.83
CA ASP A 17 12.79 2.09 -3.70
C ASP A 17 13.23 1.04 -4.72
N GLY A 18 14.17 1.39 -5.60
CA GLY A 18 14.45 0.53 -6.75
C GLY A 18 15.54 1.04 -7.68
N HIS A 19 15.62 0.42 -8.86
CA HIS A 19 16.64 0.71 -9.86
C HIS A 19 16.62 2.16 -10.31
N SER A 20 15.43 2.76 -10.51
CA SER A 20 15.29 4.17 -10.93
C SER A 20 15.95 5.14 -9.94
N ARG A 21 15.68 4.96 -8.63
CA ARG A 21 16.27 5.79 -7.56
C ARG A 21 17.79 5.62 -7.51
N LYS A 22 18.29 4.37 -7.56
CA LYS A 22 19.73 4.08 -7.59
C LYS A 22 20.45 4.67 -8.80
N ILE A 23 19.82 4.65 -9.97
CA ILE A 23 20.38 5.22 -11.21
C ILE A 23 20.43 6.74 -11.10
N LEU A 24 19.36 7.38 -10.61
CA LEU A 24 19.27 8.83 -10.47
C LEU A 24 20.28 9.42 -9.50
N PHE A 25 20.57 8.73 -8.39
CA PHE A 25 21.58 9.15 -7.41
C PHE A 25 23.01 8.68 -7.74
N SER A 26 23.22 8.05 -8.88
CA SER A 26 24.55 7.60 -9.30
C SER A 26 25.39 8.75 -9.85
N ASN A 27 26.62 8.91 -9.34
CA ASN A 27 27.59 9.87 -9.85
C ASN A 27 28.11 9.54 -11.28
N LEU A 28 27.65 8.44 -11.89
CA LEU A 28 28.02 8.05 -13.26
C LEU A 28 27.29 8.88 -14.33
N PHE A 29 26.17 9.51 -13.98
CA PHE A 29 25.27 10.19 -14.90
C PHE A 29 25.04 11.65 -14.51
N GLU A 30 24.78 12.47 -15.52
CA GLU A 30 24.33 13.84 -15.37
C GLU A 30 23.00 13.96 -16.12
N PHE A 31 21.92 14.24 -15.39
CA PHE A 31 20.56 14.22 -15.93
C PHE A 31 20.05 15.63 -16.25
N TYR A 32 19.31 15.73 -17.35
CA TYR A 32 18.68 16.95 -17.84
C TYR A 32 17.21 16.67 -18.13
N THR A 33 16.32 17.62 -17.89
CA THR A 33 14.90 17.51 -18.21
C THR A 33 14.34 18.90 -18.53
N PRO A 34 13.28 19.02 -19.35
CA PRO A 34 12.62 20.30 -19.58
C PRO A 34 12.07 20.93 -18.29
N ASP A 35 11.90 22.24 -18.27
CA ASP A 35 11.36 22.97 -17.12
C ASP A 35 9.90 22.61 -16.80
N TYR A 36 9.09 22.32 -17.82
CA TYR A 36 7.69 21.90 -17.65
C TYR A 36 7.54 20.58 -16.87
N THR A 37 8.59 19.76 -16.77
CA THR A 37 8.59 18.51 -15.99
C THR A 37 8.26 18.77 -14.52
N LEU A 38 8.62 19.93 -13.97
CA LEU A 38 8.23 20.29 -12.61
C LEU A 38 6.70 20.41 -12.47
N MET A 39 6.04 21.06 -13.42
CA MET A 39 4.58 21.21 -13.42
C MET A 39 3.87 19.86 -13.52
N GLU A 40 4.36 18.98 -14.39
CA GLU A 40 3.83 17.62 -14.53
C GLU A 40 3.95 16.82 -13.23
N ILE A 41 5.09 16.92 -12.52
CA ILE A 41 5.27 16.28 -11.20
C ILE A 41 4.29 16.81 -10.17
N TYR A 42 4.07 18.12 -10.10
CA TYR A 42 3.12 18.71 -9.16
C TYR A 42 1.68 18.26 -9.42
N ASN A 43 1.25 18.24 -10.69
CA ASN A 43 -0.07 17.75 -11.07
C ASN A 43 -0.27 16.29 -10.62
N HIS A 44 0.74 15.44 -10.82
CA HIS A 44 0.66 14.04 -10.37
C HIS A 44 0.58 13.90 -8.84
N ILE A 45 1.24 14.77 -8.07
CA ILE A 45 1.11 14.76 -6.60
C ILE A 45 -0.31 15.13 -6.19
N GLU A 46 -0.89 16.17 -6.79
CA GLU A 46 -2.27 16.58 -6.52
C GLU A 46 -3.28 15.47 -6.87
N GLU A 47 -3.11 14.80 -8.02
CA GLU A 47 -3.92 13.64 -8.40
C GLU A 47 -3.83 12.51 -7.35
N ILE A 48 -2.63 12.23 -6.83
CA ILE A 48 -2.42 11.22 -5.79
C ILE A 48 -3.10 11.64 -4.49
N GLU A 49 -3.00 12.90 -4.07
CA GLU A 49 -3.64 13.40 -2.83
C GLU A 49 -5.17 13.28 -2.90
N ILE A 50 -5.76 13.64 -4.04
CA ILE A 50 -7.21 13.51 -4.28
C ILE A 50 -7.62 12.03 -4.22
N LEU A 51 -6.89 11.16 -4.92
CA LEU A 51 -7.17 9.73 -4.93
C LEU A 51 -7.03 9.11 -3.54
N MET A 52 -6.02 9.51 -2.76
CA MET A 52 -5.85 9.07 -1.38
C MET A 52 -7.04 9.48 -0.52
N SER A 53 -7.52 10.72 -0.63
CA SER A 53 -8.71 11.17 0.10
C SER A 53 -9.92 10.29 -0.20
N MET A 54 -10.19 10.02 -1.48
CA MET A 54 -11.33 9.18 -1.89
C MET A 54 -11.20 7.73 -1.40
N ILE A 55 -9.99 7.18 -1.38
CA ILE A 55 -9.74 5.84 -0.83
C ILE A 55 -10.02 5.82 0.67
N PHE A 56 -9.49 6.79 1.42
CA PHE A 56 -9.65 6.83 2.88
C PHE A 56 -11.07 7.16 3.33
N ASP A 57 -11.88 7.83 2.52
CA ASP A 57 -13.32 8.00 2.77
C ASP A 57 -14.06 6.65 2.88
N ASN A 58 -13.51 5.58 2.29
CA ASN A 58 -14.07 4.22 2.33
C ASN A 58 -13.39 3.32 3.38
N ILE A 59 -12.47 3.83 4.19
CA ILE A 59 -11.70 3.04 5.17
C ILE A 59 -11.94 3.59 6.58
N ILE A 60 -12.39 2.72 7.49
CA ILE A 60 -12.49 3.07 8.91
C ILE A 60 -11.11 3.00 9.55
N ILE A 61 -10.59 4.15 9.99
CA ILE A 61 -9.34 4.24 10.75
C ILE A 61 -9.63 3.96 12.22
N VAL A 62 -9.04 2.88 12.76
CA VAL A 62 -9.15 2.52 14.18
C VAL A 62 -7.97 3.12 14.95
N PRO A 63 -8.17 4.03 15.92
CA PRO A 63 -7.09 4.57 16.74
C PRO A 63 -6.42 3.52 17.64
N GLU A 64 -5.10 3.65 17.85
CA GLU A 64 -4.30 2.68 18.64
C GLU A 64 -4.85 2.42 20.04
N HIS A 65 -5.29 3.46 20.75
CA HIS A 65 -5.82 3.30 22.10
C HIS A 65 -7.03 2.35 22.18
N GLN A 66 -7.75 2.13 21.07
CA GLN A 66 -8.89 1.20 21.02
C GLN A 66 -8.46 -0.26 20.92
N TYR A 67 -7.41 -0.57 20.16
CA TYR A 67 -6.97 -1.96 19.92
C TYR A 67 -5.69 -2.34 20.69
N SER A 68 -5.04 -1.42 21.39
CA SER A 68 -3.76 -1.64 22.09
C SER A 68 -3.77 -2.85 23.05
N SER A 69 -4.90 -3.15 23.70
CA SER A 69 -5.06 -4.33 24.57
C SER A 69 -4.96 -5.66 23.84
N TYR A 70 -5.08 -5.66 22.51
CA TYR A 70 -4.98 -6.85 21.66
C TYR A 70 -3.59 -7.08 21.09
N LEU A 71 -2.65 -6.13 21.23
CA LEU A 71 -1.29 -6.22 20.65
C LEU A 71 -0.53 -7.46 21.14
N ASP A 72 -0.57 -7.76 22.44
CA ASP A 72 0.13 -8.92 23.00
C ASP A 72 -0.48 -10.26 22.56
N LYS A 73 -1.80 -10.29 22.33
CA LYS A 73 -2.48 -11.45 21.74
C LYS A 73 -2.09 -11.59 20.26
N ALA A 74 -2.05 -10.49 19.53
CA ALA A 74 -1.76 -10.42 18.10
C ALA A 74 -0.36 -10.92 17.74
N LYS A 75 0.65 -10.66 18.58
CA LYS A 75 2.04 -11.15 18.41
C LYS A 75 2.14 -12.68 18.24
N ARG A 76 1.14 -13.45 18.67
CA ARG A 76 1.13 -14.92 18.54
C ARG A 76 0.79 -15.41 17.13
N PHE A 77 0.29 -14.53 16.27
CA PHE A 77 -0.26 -14.89 14.96
C PHE A 77 0.56 -14.35 13.78
N ILE A 78 1.70 -13.69 14.04
CA ILE A 78 2.54 -13.08 13.00
C ILE A 78 4.02 -13.18 13.38
N SER A 79 4.87 -13.40 12.37
CA SER A 79 6.33 -13.49 12.56
C SER A 79 7.04 -12.13 12.46
N ASP A 80 6.40 -11.15 11.82
CA ASP A 80 6.88 -9.78 11.69
C ASP A 80 6.22 -8.87 12.74
N PHE A 81 7.03 -8.14 13.49
CA PHE A 81 6.55 -7.27 14.56
C PHE A 81 5.89 -5.99 14.04
N ASP A 82 6.25 -5.55 12.84
CA ASP A 82 5.73 -4.30 12.26
C ASP A 82 4.26 -4.43 11.84
N ASP A 83 3.80 -5.65 11.57
CA ASP A 83 2.45 -5.95 11.10
C ASP A 83 1.47 -6.40 12.20
N VAL A 84 1.92 -6.45 13.46
CA VAL A 84 1.12 -6.89 14.62
C VAL A 84 -0.16 -6.06 14.78
N SER A 85 -0.10 -4.76 14.48
CA SER A 85 -1.24 -3.84 14.62
C SER A 85 -2.43 -4.25 13.74
N PHE A 86 -2.19 -4.81 12.54
CA PHE A 86 -3.27 -5.26 11.66
C PHE A 86 -4.03 -6.45 12.26
N ILE A 87 -3.31 -7.40 12.86
CA ILE A 87 -3.91 -8.53 13.59
C ILE A 87 -4.66 -8.02 14.83
N ALA A 88 -4.09 -7.06 15.56
CA ALA A 88 -4.73 -6.50 16.74
C ALA A 88 -6.05 -5.79 16.40
N VAL A 89 -6.10 -5.03 15.31
CA VAL A 89 -7.33 -4.42 14.79
C VAL A 89 -8.34 -5.49 14.41
N ALA A 90 -7.93 -6.54 13.67
CA ALA A 90 -8.82 -7.63 13.28
C ALA A 90 -9.44 -8.34 14.50
N LEU A 91 -8.64 -8.60 15.55
CA LEU A 91 -9.13 -9.17 16.80
C LEU A 91 -10.06 -8.22 17.57
N PHE A 92 -9.75 -6.92 17.58
CA PHE A 92 -10.54 -5.90 18.28
C PHE A 92 -11.94 -5.77 17.68
N ILE A 93 -12.04 -5.68 16.35
CA ILE A 93 -13.34 -5.51 15.67
C ILE A 93 -14.07 -6.84 15.40
N GLY A 94 -13.42 -7.97 15.67
CA GLY A 94 -13.96 -9.30 15.34
C GLY A 94 -14.09 -9.51 13.83
N ALA A 95 -13.07 -9.10 13.06
CA ALA A 95 -13.08 -9.16 11.60
C ALA A 95 -13.15 -10.60 11.07
N ASP A 96 -13.80 -10.78 9.91
CA ASP A 96 -13.81 -12.07 9.19
C ASP A 96 -12.41 -12.49 8.71
N GLY A 97 -11.51 -11.53 8.54
CA GLY A 97 -10.14 -11.79 8.13
C GLY A 97 -9.35 -10.54 7.78
N ILE A 98 -8.13 -10.76 7.30
CA ILE A 98 -7.23 -9.73 6.77
C ILE A 98 -7.07 -9.97 5.28
N TRP A 99 -7.20 -8.91 4.48
CA TRP A 99 -6.82 -8.96 3.07
C TRP A 99 -5.34 -8.60 2.94
N SER A 100 -4.51 -9.56 2.55
CA SER A 100 -3.09 -9.35 2.29
C SER A 100 -2.51 -10.47 1.42
N ASP A 101 -1.59 -10.12 0.51
CA ASP A 101 -0.78 -11.10 -0.24
C ASP A 101 0.57 -11.39 0.43
N ASP A 102 0.89 -10.73 1.55
CA ASP A 102 2.10 -10.99 2.30
C ASP A 102 2.05 -12.38 2.97
N SER A 103 3.15 -13.12 2.86
CA SER A 103 3.32 -14.45 3.44
C SER A 103 3.55 -14.45 4.95
N HIS A 104 3.89 -13.31 5.57
CA HIS A 104 4.08 -13.19 7.01
C HIS A 104 2.76 -13.35 7.79
N PHE A 105 1.62 -13.07 7.17
CA PHE A 105 0.30 -13.30 7.76
C PHE A 105 -0.05 -14.79 7.73
N MET A 106 -0.21 -15.38 8.91
CA MET A 106 -0.58 -16.78 9.06
C MET A 106 -2.10 -16.94 9.26
N THR A 107 -2.74 -17.65 8.33
CA THR A 107 -4.13 -18.09 8.51
C THR A 107 -4.23 -18.96 9.75
N ASN A 108 -5.20 -18.65 10.61
CA ASN A 108 -5.48 -19.41 11.83
C ASN A 108 -7.00 -19.48 12.07
N PRO A 109 -7.47 -20.26 13.06
CA PRO A 109 -8.91 -20.42 13.31
C PRO A 109 -9.63 -19.12 13.71
N GLU A 110 -8.93 -18.13 14.27
CA GLU A 110 -9.53 -16.86 14.68
C GLU A 110 -9.54 -15.82 13.54
N ILE A 111 -8.55 -15.84 12.65
CA ILE A 111 -8.41 -14.86 11.56
C ILE A 111 -8.02 -15.54 10.26
N LYS A 112 -8.87 -15.40 9.24
CA LYS A 112 -8.58 -15.83 7.86
C LYS A 112 -7.74 -14.78 7.13
N VAL A 113 -6.82 -15.23 6.28
CA VAL A 113 -6.16 -14.36 5.30
C VAL A 113 -6.85 -14.52 3.96
N PHE A 114 -7.31 -13.41 3.38
CA PHE A 114 -7.83 -13.33 2.02
C PHE A 114 -6.74 -12.79 1.10
N ARG A 115 -6.48 -13.48 -0.01
CA ARG A 115 -5.56 -13.02 -1.06
C ARG A 115 -6.29 -12.06 -1.99
N THR A 116 -5.54 -11.25 -2.73
CA THR A 116 -6.14 -10.32 -3.71
C THR A 116 -7.00 -11.06 -4.74
N LYS A 117 -6.60 -12.27 -5.12
CA LYS A 117 -7.43 -13.12 -5.99
C LYS A 117 -8.80 -13.42 -5.36
N ASP A 118 -8.85 -13.77 -4.07
CA ASP A 118 -10.10 -14.09 -3.38
C ASP A 118 -11.05 -12.90 -3.35
N MET A 119 -10.51 -11.70 -3.14
CA MET A 119 -11.29 -10.44 -3.14
C MET A 119 -11.81 -10.11 -4.53
N MET A 120 -10.96 -10.23 -5.55
CA MET A 120 -11.34 -9.96 -6.94
C MET A 120 -12.39 -10.95 -7.45
N ASP A 121 -12.33 -12.21 -7.03
CA ASP A 121 -13.34 -13.20 -7.42
C ASP A 121 -14.72 -12.84 -6.82
N ARG A 122 -14.77 -12.32 -5.58
CA ARG A 122 -16.01 -11.83 -4.94
C ARG A 122 -16.62 -10.63 -5.65
N VAL A 123 -15.80 -9.63 -6.00
CA VAL A 123 -16.30 -8.45 -6.74
C VAL A 123 -16.95 -8.86 -8.06
N LYS A 124 -16.31 -9.77 -8.80
CA LYS A 124 -16.87 -10.29 -10.07
C LYS A 124 -18.14 -11.12 -9.89
N GLU A 125 -18.33 -11.76 -8.75
CA GLU A 125 -19.56 -12.49 -8.45
C GLU A 125 -20.71 -11.52 -8.17
N GLU A 126 -20.47 -10.45 -7.42
CA GLU A 126 -21.45 -9.39 -7.16
C GLU A 126 -21.86 -8.67 -8.45
N GLU A 127 -20.90 -8.27 -9.29
CA GLU A 127 -21.19 -7.59 -10.57
C GLU A 127 -22.02 -8.45 -11.55
N LYS A 128 -21.96 -9.79 -11.42
CA LYS A 128 -22.77 -10.71 -12.25
C LYS A 128 -24.21 -10.85 -11.75
N LEU A 129 -24.46 -10.54 -10.48
CA LEU A 129 -25.79 -10.60 -9.87
C LEU A 129 -26.61 -9.32 -10.13
N ASP A 130 -25.95 -8.25 -10.59
CA ASP A 130 -26.56 -6.97 -10.97
C ASP A 130 -27.05 -6.94 -12.44
N PHE A 131 -27.05 -8.08 -13.16
CA PHE A 131 -27.60 -8.27 -14.51
C PHE A 131 -28.76 -9.27 -14.53
#